data_AF-H6QA24-F1
#
_entry.id   AF-H6QA24-F1
#
_cell.length_a   1.000
_cell.length_b   1.000
_cell.length_c   1.000
_cell.angle_alpha   90.00
_cell.angle_beta   90.00
_cell.angle_gamma   90.00
#
_symmetry.space_group_name_H-M   'P 1'
#
loop_
_entity.id
_entity.type
_entity.pdbx_description
1 polymer ?
#
loop_
_entity_poly.entity_id
_entity_poly.type
_entity_poly.pdbx_seq_one_letter_code
_entity_poly.pdbx_strand_id
1 'polypeptide(L)'
;MCPKTPVQDKTYGAVVASCQHYAEIYEVEGARLEALHNFILRGVRARTVSEHFRNPDPLRGSYAPDATPRSYVLGLPREQKDTGFRIRGDSTRRASTIMLAYHNQYLVGRRNVGVVTIIKSMDWPPKLEWRGGASPGHAYIPKGQTPLYKDVCEVMAAYEIAREELFTYVQKVGAKAQRVWP
;
A
#
# COMPACT_ATOMS: atom_id res chain seq x y z
N MET A 1 7.69 22.27 -0.90
CA MET A 1 7.59 21.45 -2.13
C MET A 1 8.45 20.21 -1.91
N CYS A 2 7.93 18.99 -2.06
CA CYS A 2 8.83 17.83 -2.13
C CYS A 2 9.71 17.99 -3.36
N PRO A 3 11.05 17.93 -3.22
CA PRO A 3 11.90 17.72 -4.37
C PRO A 3 11.46 16.42 -5.04
N LYS A 4 11.48 16.40 -6.38
CA LYS A 4 11.22 15.20 -7.20
C LYS A 4 12.36 14.19 -7.05
N THR A 5 12.77 13.88 -5.82
CA THR A 5 13.83 12.93 -5.56
C THR A 5 13.25 11.55 -5.89
N PRO A 6 13.78 10.87 -6.91
CA PRO A 6 13.32 9.54 -7.23
C PRO A 6 13.67 8.61 -6.06
N VAL A 7 12.67 7.94 -5.51
CA VAL A 7 12.91 6.81 -4.62
C VAL A 7 13.20 5.62 -5.52
N GLN A 8 14.44 5.13 -5.47
CA GLN A 8 14.82 3.93 -6.20
C GLN A 8 14.16 2.71 -5.57
N ASP A 9 13.34 2.01 -6.35
CA ASP A 9 12.79 0.70 -6.03
C ASP A 9 13.26 -0.31 -7.08
N LYS A 10 13.74 -1.48 -6.64
CA LYS A 10 14.28 -2.48 -7.58
C LYS A 10 13.21 -3.13 -8.45
N THR A 11 11.94 -3.04 -8.07
CA THR A 11 10.81 -3.65 -8.79
C THR A 11 10.12 -2.65 -9.70
N TYR A 12 9.96 -1.41 -9.23
CA TYR A 12 9.26 -0.35 -9.98
C TYR A 12 10.19 0.67 -10.64
N GLY A 13 11.50 0.56 -10.46
CA GLY A 13 12.47 1.52 -10.95
C GLY A 13 12.48 2.80 -10.10
N ALA A 14 12.77 3.95 -10.72
CA ALA A 14 12.75 5.23 -10.04
C ALA A 14 11.29 5.70 -9.85
N VAL A 15 10.78 5.61 -8.62
CA VAL A 15 9.45 6.14 -8.25
C VAL A 15 9.61 7.62 -7.92
N VAL A 16 9.03 8.50 -8.74
CA VAL A 16 9.07 9.94 -8.49
C VAL A 16 7.94 10.30 -7.52
N ALA A 17 8.30 10.63 -6.27
CA ALA A 17 7.33 11.13 -5.30
C ALA A 17 6.75 12.46 -5.78
N SER A 18 5.44 12.50 -6.03
CA SER A 18 4.70 13.71 -6.38
C SER A 18 3.77 14.12 -5.25
N CYS A 19 3.87 15.37 -4.80
CA CYS A 19 2.89 15.98 -3.88
C CYS A 19 1.62 16.49 -4.58
N GLN A 20 1.44 16.20 -5.87
CA GLN A 20 0.19 16.56 -6.56
C GLN A 20 -0.91 15.53 -6.24
N HIS A 21 -2.13 16.03 -6.05
CA HIS A 21 -3.36 15.29 -5.76
C HIS A 21 -3.38 14.57 -4.40
N TYR A 22 -3.99 15.21 -3.40
CA TYR A 22 -4.13 14.70 -2.04
C TYR A 22 -5.14 13.56 -1.91
N ALA A 23 -6.06 13.43 -2.85
CA ALA A 23 -6.98 12.31 -2.89
C ALA A 23 -7.41 12.02 -4.33
N GLU A 24 -7.67 10.74 -4.62
CA GLU A 24 -8.08 10.20 -5.92
C GLU A 24 -9.20 9.19 -5.76
N ILE A 25 -10.13 9.17 -6.72
CA ILE A 25 -11.26 8.26 -6.80
C ILE A 25 -11.24 7.59 -8.17
N TYR A 26 -11.38 6.28 -8.15
CA TYR A 26 -11.43 5.44 -9.33
C TYR A 26 -12.67 4.58 -9.29
N GLU A 27 -13.30 4.41 -10.45
CA GLU A 27 -14.30 3.39 -10.68
C GLU A 27 -13.62 2.16 -11.26
N VAL A 28 -13.97 0.99 -10.74
CA VAL A 28 -13.42 -0.30 -11.13
C VAL A 28 -14.54 -1.21 -11.58
N GLU A 29 -14.47 -1.65 -12.83
CA GLU A 29 -15.44 -2.55 -13.45
C GLU A 29 -14.81 -3.88 -13.84
N GLY A 30 -15.64 -4.92 -13.94
CA GLY A 30 -15.21 -6.25 -14.37
C GLY A 30 -14.69 -7.15 -13.24
N ALA A 31 -14.76 -6.71 -11.98
CA ALA A 31 -14.45 -7.53 -10.81
C ALA A 31 -15.60 -7.58 -9.81
N ARG A 32 -15.71 -8.71 -9.10
CA ARG A 32 -16.60 -8.86 -7.96
C ARG A 32 -15.98 -8.25 -6.70
N LEU A 33 -16.82 -7.95 -5.71
CA LEU A 33 -16.38 -7.44 -4.41
C LEU A 33 -15.24 -8.27 -3.81
N GLU A 34 -15.35 -9.61 -3.85
CA GLU A 34 -14.36 -10.50 -3.26
C GLU A 34 -12.98 -10.33 -3.92
N ALA A 35 -12.94 -10.18 -5.24
CA ALA A 35 -11.70 -9.96 -5.97
C ALA A 35 -11.07 -8.61 -5.60
N LEU A 36 -11.86 -7.53 -5.56
CA LEU A 36 -11.35 -6.20 -5.20
C LEU A 36 -10.92 -6.12 -3.74
N HIS A 37 -11.69 -6.71 -2.83
CA HIS A 37 -11.35 -6.81 -1.42
C HIS A 37 -10.04 -7.59 -1.20
N ASN A 38 -9.81 -8.66 -1.97
CA ASN A 38 -8.61 -9.49 -1.78
C ASN A 38 -7.29 -8.77 -2.04
N PHE A 39 -7.29 -7.58 -2.63
CA PHE A 39 -6.10 -6.72 -2.70
C PHE A 39 -5.47 -6.44 -1.32
N ILE A 40 -6.29 -6.23 -0.28
CA ILE A 40 -5.76 -5.97 1.06
C ILE A 40 -5.09 -7.21 1.69
N LEU A 41 -5.42 -8.41 1.19
CA LEU A 41 -4.85 -9.67 1.65
C LEU A 41 -3.49 -9.91 0.97
N ARG A 42 -2.41 -9.71 1.73
CA ARG A 42 -1.02 -9.86 1.25
C ARG A 42 -0.80 -11.12 0.40
N GLY A 43 -1.17 -12.29 0.91
CA GLY A 43 -0.88 -13.56 0.22
C GLY A 43 -1.58 -13.69 -1.12
N VAL A 44 -2.77 -13.09 -1.25
CA VAL A 44 -3.51 -13.06 -2.51
C VAL A 44 -2.89 -12.03 -3.45
N ARG A 45 -2.67 -10.80 -2.98
CA ARG A 45 -2.03 -9.73 -3.75
C ARG A 45 -0.68 -10.15 -4.32
N ALA A 46 0.22 -10.71 -3.50
CA ALA A 46 1.55 -11.15 -3.93
C ALA A 46 1.47 -12.29 -4.97
N ARG A 47 0.53 -13.23 -4.82
CA ARG A 47 0.30 -14.28 -5.81
C ARG A 47 -0.22 -13.72 -7.13
N THR A 48 -1.08 -12.71 -7.08
CA THR A 48 -1.68 -12.10 -8.28
C THR A 48 -0.71 -11.18 -9.02
N VAL A 49 0.06 -10.37 -8.29
CA VAL A 49 0.99 -9.39 -8.88
C VAL A 49 2.31 -10.04 -9.28
N SER A 50 2.84 -10.92 -8.43
CA SER A 50 4.19 -11.48 -8.57
C SER A 50 4.19 -13.00 -8.77
N GLU A 51 3.05 -13.61 -9.08
CA GLU A 51 2.86 -15.04 -9.42
C GLU A 51 3.17 -16.06 -8.30
N HIS A 52 3.70 -15.62 -7.15
CA HIS A 52 3.98 -16.49 -6.02
C HIS A 52 3.87 -15.76 -4.67
N PHE A 53 3.25 -16.39 -3.67
CA PHE A 53 2.92 -15.77 -2.37
C PHE A 53 4.14 -15.43 -1.49
N ARG A 54 5.28 -16.09 -1.73
CA ARG A 54 6.54 -15.81 -1.04
C ARG A 54 7.39 -14.76 -1.74
N ASN A 55 7.00 -14.36 -2.94
CA ASN A 55 7.81 -13.42 -3.69
C ASN A 55 7.94 -12.11 -2.92
N PRO A 56 9.13 -11.49 -3.01
CA PRO A 56 9.31 -10.15 -2.53
C PRO A 56 8.22 -9.22 -3.09
N ASP A 57 7.61 -8.39 -2.24
CA ASP A 57 6.68 -7.34 -2.67
C ASP A 57 7.21 -5.98 -2.20
N PRO A 58 7.13 -4.90 -2.99
CA PRO A 58 7.73 -3.60 -2.61
C PRO A 58 7.07 -2.93 -1.40
N LEU A 59 5.86 -3.36 -1.03
CA LEU A 59 5.20 -3.00 0.22
C LEU A 59 5.73 -3.78 1.44
N ARG A 60 6.44 -4.89 1.23
CA ARG A 60 7.14 -5.67 2.25
C ARG A 60 8.56 -5.19 2.47
N GLY A 61 9.12 -4.41 1.55
CA GLY A 61 10.52 -4.00 1.62
C GLY A 61 11.43 -5.22 1.56
N SER A 62 11.35 -6.02 0.49
CA SER A 62 12.10 -7.28 0.40
C SER A 62 13.24 -7.27 -0.62
N TYR A 63 13.74 -6.09 -1.00
CA TYR A 63 14.76 -5.96 -2.03
C TYR A 63 16.08 -5.31 -1.59
N ALA A 64 16.24 -4.91 -0.33
CA ALA A 64 17.48 -4.31 0.14
C ALA A 64 17.71 -4.47 1.68
N PRO A 65 18.96 -4.37 2.17
CA PRO A 65 19.28 -4.46 3.60
C PRO A 65 18.62 -3.38 4.49
N ASP A 66 18.15 -2.30 3.87
CA ASP A 66 17.42 -1.17 4.45
C ASP A 66 15.90 -1.25 4.20
N ALA A 67 15.41 -2.39 3.70
CA ALA A 67 14.10 -2.45 3.10
C ALA A 67 12.98 -2.51 4.14
N THR A 68 12.55 -1.32 4.48
CA THR A 68 11.43 -1.01 5.35
C THR A 68 10.09 -1.41 4.71
N PRO A 69 9.24 -2.24 5.37
CA PRO A 69 7.88 -2.49 4.95
C PRO A 69 7.10 -1.17 4.78
N ARG A 70 6.59 -0.94 3.57
CA ARG A 70 5.77 0.21 3.21
C ARG A 70 4.26 -0.04 3.34
N SER A 71 3.87 -1.28 3.65
CA SER A 71 2.47 -1.73 3.80
C SER A 71 1.69 -1.03 4.91
N TYR A 72 2.32 -0.18 5.74
CA TYR A 72 1.61 0.67 6.68
C TYR A 72 0.59 1.57 5.98
N VAL A 73 0.84 1.99 4.72
CA VAL A 73 -0.14 2.78 3.95
C VAL A 73 -1.37 1.98 3.51
N LEU A 74 -1.37 0.65 3.60
CA LEU A 74 -2.52 -0.17 3.19
C LEU A 74 -3.57 -0.39 4.28
N GLY A 75 -3.39 0.22 5.45
CA GLY A 75 -4.34 0.10 6.54
C GLY A 75 -3.69 0.00 7.90
N LEU A 76 -4.55 -0.22 8.90
CA LEU A 76 -4.18 -0.14 10.31
C LEU A 76 -2.90 -0.94 10.61
N PRO A 77 -1.84 -0.26 11.09
CA PRO A 77 -0.75 -0.90 11.81
C PRO A 77 -1.30 -1.82 12.89
N ARG A 78 -1.20 -3.14 12.71
CA ARG A 78 -1.59 -4.12 13.71
C ARG A 78 -0.42 -5.04 13.99
N GLU A 79 0.13 -4.92 15.18
CA GLU A 79 0.88 -5.99 15.82
C GLU A 79 -0.12 -7.09 16.20
N GLN A 80 0.07 -8.28 15.65
CA GLN A 80 -0.65 -9.50 16.00
C GLN A 80 0.39 -10.59 16.27
N LYS A 81 0.33 -11.20 17.46
CA LYS A 81 1.27 -12.29 17.84
C LYS A 81 2.74 -11.88 17.62
N ASP A 82 3.12 -10.70 18.12
CA ASP A 82 4.46 -10.10 18.00
C ASP A 82 4.96 -9.87 16.55
N THR A 83 4.04 -9.88 15.57
CA THR A 83 4.32 -9.62 14.16
C THR A 83 3.42 -8.50 13.62
N GLY A 84 3.96 -7.53 12.90
CA GLY A 84 3.27 -6.37 12.37
C GLY A 84 3.84 -5.03 12.83
N PHE A 85 3.14 -3.95 12.51
CA PHE A 85 3.56 -2.60 12.87
C PHE A 85 3.11 -2.22 14.28
N ARG A 86 4.05 -1.76 15.11
CA ARG A 86 3.85 -1.21 16.45
C ARG A 86 4.03 0.29 16.43
N ILE A 87 3.06 1.01 16.98
CA ILE A 87 3.15 2.46 17.22
C ILE A 87 3.92 2.69 18.52
N ARG A 88 4.90 3.61 18.52
CA ARG A 88 5.59 4.05 19.74
C ARG A 88 5.15 5.47 20.13
N GLY A 89 4.94 5.70 21.43
CA GLY A 89 4.48 6.98 21.99
C GLY A 89 2.95 7.14 21.94
N ASP A 90 2.47 8.35 22.21
CA ASP A 90 1.03 8.67 22.39
C ASP A 90 0.26 8.82 21.06
N SER A 91 0.71 8.14 20.01
CA SER A 91 0.08 8.20 18.70
C SER A 91 -1.07 7.19 18.60
N THR A 92 -2.20 7.65 18.05
CA THR A 92 -3.37 6.82 17.81
C THR A 92 -3.30 6.11 16.46
N ARG A 93 -3.93 4.93 16.37
CA ARG A 93 -4.14 4.18 15.12
C ARG A 93 -4.87 5.04 14.07
N ARG A 94 -4.55 4.83 12.79
CA ARG A 94 -5.14 5.58 11.67
C ARG A 94 -5.77 4.66 10.63
N ALA A 95 -6.83 5.18 10.01
CA ALA A 95 -7.58 4.46 8.97
C ALA A 95 -6.72 4.22 7.73
N SER A 96 -7.13 3.23 6.93
CA SER A 96 -6.52 2.99 5.62
C SER A 96 -6.70 4.21 4.73
N THR A 97 -5.67 4.50 3.96
CA THR A 97 -5.70 5.54 2.95
C THR A 97 -6.20 5.05 1.61
N ILE A 98 -6.31 3.73 1.44
CA ILE A 98 -7.01 3.12 0.32
C ILE A 98 -8.32 2.54 0.86
N MET A 99 -9.44 3.07 0.35
CA MET A 99 -10.79 2.68 0.70
C MET A 99 -11.48 2.09 -0.52
N LEU A 100 -12.34 1.09 -0.29
CA LEU A 100 -13.14 0.44 -1.32
C LEU A 100 -14.61 0.50 -0.91
N ALA A 101 -15.44 1.10 -1.75
CA ALA A 101 -16.88 0.92 -1.76
C ALA A 101 -17.27 0.03 -2.95
N TYR A 102 -18.35 -0.74 -2.83
CA TYR A 102 -18.80 -1.60 -3.92
C TYR A 102 -20.32 -1.49 -4.08
N HIS A 103 -20.75 -1.32 -5.33
CA HIS A 103 -22.12 -1.05 -5.68
C HIS A 103 -22.63 -2.12 -6.65
N ASN A 104 -23.57 -2.94 -6.20
CA ASN A 104 -24.25 -3.91 -7.07
C ASN A 104 -25.09 -3.21 -8.14
N GLN A 105 -25.64 -2.04 -7.82
CA GLN A 105 -26.30 -1.12 -8.74
C GLN A 105 -25.70 0.27 -8.54
N TYR A 106 -25.15 0.81 -9.63
CA TYR A 106 -24.49 2.10 -9.68
C TYR A 106 -25.15 2.97 -10.76
N LEU A 107 -24.79 4.25 -10.84
CA LEU A 107 -25.41 5.26 -11.69
C LEU A 107 -25.77 4.75 -13.10
N VAL A 108 -26.97 5.08 -13.58
CA VAL A 108 -27.49 4.79 -14.94
C VAL A 108 -27.23 3.36 -15.41
N GLY A 109 -27.84 2.38 -14.73
CA GLY A 109 -27.89 0.98 -15.21
C GLY A 109 -26.59 0.18 -15.10
N ARG A 110 -25.48 0.81 -14.68
CA ARG A 110 -24.22 0.12 -14.40
C ARG A 110 -24.37 -0.77 -13.17
N ARG A 111 -23.76 -1.95 -13.19
CA ARG A 111 -23.82 -2.94 -12.11
C ARG A 111 -22.41 -3.37 -11.73
N ASN A 112 -22.24 -3.79 -10.48
CA ASN A 112 -21.00 -4.40 -10.00
C ASN A 112 -19.78 -3.46 -10.13
N VAL A 113 -19.94 -2.21 -9.67
CA VAL A 113 -18.91 -1.17 -9.75
C VAL A 113 -18.23 -1.02 -8.39
N GLY A 114 -16.90 -1.19 -8.35
CA GLY A 114 -16.08 -0.80 -7.22
C GLY A 114 -15.70 0.68 -7.31
N VAL A 115 -15.77 1.40 -6.22
CA VAL A 115 -15.25 2.77 -6.10
C VAL A 115 -14.07 2.72 -5.14
N VAL A 116 -12.88 2.97 -5.66
CA VAL A 116 -11.63 3.01 -4.90
C VAL A 116 -11.29 4.47 -4.62
N THR A 117 -11.10 4.81 -3.35
CA THR A 117 -10.62 6.13 -2.92
C THR A 117 -9.23 5.99 -2.33
N ILE A 118 -8.27 6.76 -2.84
CA ILE A 118 -6.89 6.84 -2.35
C ILE A 118 -6.70 8.23 -1.76
N ILE A 119 -6.30 8.36 -0.49
CA ILE A 119 -6.03 9.63 0.18
C ILE A 119 -4.57 9.66 0.62
N LYS A 120 -3.78 10.60 0.11
CA LYS A 120 -2.40 10.83 0.56
C LYS A 120 -2.43 11.74 1.78
N SER A 121 -2.05 11.21 2.93
CA SER A 121 -1.98 11.95 4.20
C SER A 121 -0.62 11.76 4.87
N MET A 122 -0.14 12.82 5.50
CA MET A 122 1.05 12.79 6.36
C MET A 122 0.72 12.51 7.83
N ASP A 123 -0.55 12.26 8.17
CA ASP A 123 -1.02 12.00 9.55
C ASP A 123 -0.59 10.62 10.10
N TRP A 124 0.52 10.08 9.61
CA TRP A 124 1.10 8.83 10.08
C TRP A 124 1.87 9.03 11.40
N PRO A 125 1.87 8.02 12.29
CA PRO A 125 2.67 8.05 13.50
C PRO A 125 4.15 8.28 13.18
N PRO A 126 4.81 9.34 13.70
CA PRO A 126 6.20 9.66 13.39
C PRO A 126 7.18 8.58 13.87
N LYS A 127 6.72 7.66 14.71
CA LYS A 127 7.50 6.55 15.28
C LYS A 127 6.73 5.24 15.10
N LEU A 128 6.81 4.70 13.89
CA LEU A 128 6.31 3.35 13.58
C LEU A 128 7.49 2.36 13.61
N GLU A 129 7.28 1.19 14.20
CA GLU A 129 8.26 0.10 14.27
C GLU A 129 7.66 -1.15 13.63
N TRP A 130 8.40 -1.85 12.77
CA TRP A 130 8.02 -3.21 12.38
C TRP A 130 8.54 -4.22 13.40
N ARG A 131 7.66 -5.07 13.92
CA ARG A 131 8.00 -6.25 14.71
C ARG A 131 7.68 -7.48 13.89
N GLY A 132 8.59 -8.42 13.74
CA GLY A 132 8.30 -9.64 12.99
C GLY A 132 9.51 -10.55 12.86
N GLY A 133 9.24 -11.85 12.79
CA GLY A 133 10.26 -12.90 12.77
C GLY A 133 11.10 -12.87 11.49
N ALA A 134 12.42 -12.79 11.66
CA ALA A 134 13.37 -13.11 10.61
C ALA A 134 13.17 -14.56 10.18
N SER A 135 12.67 -14.80 8.97
CA SER A 135 13.06 -16.03 8.27
C SER A 135 14.53 -15.87 7.89
N PRO A 136 15.38 -16.89 8.06
CA PRO A 136 16.77 -16.84 7.63
C PRO A 136 16.81 -16.44 6.14
N GLY A 137 17.37 -15.27 5.83
CA GLY A 137 17.47 -14.75 4.45
C GLY A 137 16.59 -13.54 4.09
N HIS A 138 15.78 -13.00 5.01
CA HIS A 138 15.11 -11.70 4.79
C HIS A 138 15.78 -10.63 5.66
N ALA A 139 16.05 -9.45 5.08
CA ALA A 139 16.72 -8.34 5.73
C ALA A 139 16.08 -8.04 7.10
N TYR A 140 16.93 -8.06 8.13
CA TYR A 140 16.57 -7.78 9.51
C TYR A 140 16.34 -6.27 9.65
N ILE A 141 15.13 -5.84 10.02
CA ILE A 141 14.94 -4.49 10.55
C ILE A 141 15.24 -4.58 12.04
N PRO A 142 16.29 -3.89 12.53
CA PRO A 142 16.65 -3.97 13.93
C PRO A 142 15.49 -3.62 14.85
N LYS A 143 15.28 -4.49 15.84
CA LYS A 143 14.30 -4.30 16.91
C LYS A 143 14.62 -3.00 17.65
N GLY A 144 13.78 -1.99 17.43
CA GLY A 144 13.88 -0.66 18.02
C GLY A 144 15.09 0.15 17.57
N GLN A 145 14.84 1.21 16.79
CA GLN A 145 15.36 2.58 17.01
C GLN A 145 15.26 3.46 15.76
N THR A 146 15.04 2.89 14.57
CA THR A 146 14.92 3.69 13.35
C THR A 146 13.44 3.99 13.06
N PRO A 147 13.04 5.26 12.85
CA PRO A 147 11.72 5.54 12.33
C PRO A 147 11.55 4.84 10.98
N LEU A 148 10.38 4.23 10.77
CA LEU A 148 10.08 3.46 9.56
C LEU A 148 10.25 4.30 8.28
N TYR A 149 9.99 5.60 8.38
CA TYR A 149 10.25 6.56 7.33
C TYR A 149 11.01 7.76 7.89
N LYS A 150 11.91 8.33 7.09
CA LYS A 150 12.77 9.46 7.49
C LYS A 150 12.15 10.80 7.16
N ASP A 151 11.34 10.87 6.11
CA ASP A 151 10.75 12.10 5.62
C ASP A 151 9.42 11.87 4.88
N VAL A 152 8.82 12.99 4.43
CA VAL A 152 7.59 13.03 3.64
C VAL A 152 7.73 12.27 2.32
N CYS A 153 8.90 12.32 1.67
CA CYS A 153 9.11 11.70 0.37
C CYS A 153 9.00 10.18 0.45
N GLU A 154 9.50 9.56 1.53
CA GLU A 154 9.39 8.13 1.75
C GLU A 154 7.93 7.68 1.95
N VAL A 155 7.12 8.48 2.67
CA VAL A 155 5.68 8.23 2.80
C VAL A 155 4.96 8.37 1.46
N MET A 156 5.28 9.41 0.69
CA MET A 156 4.71 9.62 -0.65
C MET A 156 5.11 8.52 -1.63
N ALA A 157 6.33 7.98 -1.55
CA ALA A 157 6.75 6.84 -2.35
C ALA A 157 6.01 5.56 -1.96
N ALA A 158 5.75 5.34 -0.66
CA ALA A 158 4.92 4.24 -0.20
C ALA A 158 3.50 4.29 -0.81
N TYR A 159 2.92 5.50 -0.90
CA TYR A 159 1.63 5.73 -1.57
C TYR A 159 1.66 5.38 -3.06
N GLU A 160 2.65 5.86 -3.80
CA GLU A 160 2.75 5.58 -5.24
C GLU A 160 2.94 4.09 -5.51
N ILE A 161 3.79 3.42 -4.73
CA ILE A 161 3.98 1.96 -4.81
C ILE A 161 2.66 1.24 -4.55
N ALA A 162 1.93 1.60 -3.49
CA ALA A 162 0.65 1.00 -3.16
C ALA A 162 -0.39 1.20 -4.27
N ARG A 163 -0.39 2.38 -4.88
CA ARG A 163 -1.26 2.75 -6.00
C ARG A 163 -0.92 1.96 -7.28
N GLU A 164 0.35 1.86 -7.63
CA GLU A 164 0.82 1.08 -8.79
C GLU A 164 0.53 -0.43 -8.62
N GLU A 165 0.77 -0.96 -7.43
CA GLU A 165 0.47 -2.35 -7.10
C GLU A 165 -1.04 -2.63 -7.16
N LEU A 166 -1.88 -1.69 -6.69
CA LEU A 166 -3.34 -1.79 -6.81
C LEU A 166 -3.78 -1.87 -8.27
N PHE A 167 -3.29 -1.00 -9.14
CA PHE A 167 -3.72 -1.02 -10.55
C PHE A 167 -3.18 -2.22 -11.32
N THR A 168 -1.98 -2.68 -10.98
CA THR A 168 -1.44 -3.94 -11.50
C THR A 168 -2.32 -5.12 -11.05
N TYR A 169 -2.71 -5.15 -9.78
CA TYR A 169 -3.63 -6.15 -9.25
C TYR A 169 -4.98 -6.12 -9.97
N VAL A 170 -5.60 -4.95 -10.12
CA VAL A 170 -6.88 -4.75 -10.81
C VAL A 170 -6.82 -5.30 -12.25
N GLN A 171 -5.75 -4.98 -13.00
CA GLN A 171 -5.55 -5.51 -14.34
C GLN A 171 -5.41 -7.04 -14.35
N LYS A 172 -4.61 -7.60 -13.42
CA LYS A 172 -4.37 -9.05 -13.31
C LYS A 172 -5.62 -9.84 -12.93
N VAL A 173 -6.59 -9.24 -12.23
CA VAL A 173 -7.89 -9.87 -11.95
C VAL A 173 -8.92 -9.64 -13.07
N GLY A 174 -8.52 -9.08 -14.21
CA GLY A 174 -9.36 -8.88 -15.39
C GLY A 174 -10.30 -7.67 -15.31
N ALA A 175 -10.09 -6.78 -14.35
CA ALA A 175 -10.87 -5.57 -14.17
C ALA A 175 -10.20 -4.34 -14.80
N LYS A 176 -10.99 -3.28 -14.98
CA LYS A 176 -10.54 -1.99 -15.52
C LYS A 176 -10.83 -0.91 -14.49
N ALA A 177 -9.80 -0.15 -14.13
CA ALA A 177 -9.94 1.05 -13.32
C ALA A 177 -9.94 2.30 -14.20
N GLN A 178 -10.88 3.19 -13.96
CA GLN A 178 -10.94 4.52 -14.56
C GLN A 178 -10.93 5.56 -13.44
N ARG A 179 -10.04 6.55 -13.54
CA ARG A 179 -10.04 7.69 -12.62
C ARG A 179 -11.28 8.54 -12.89
N VAL A 180 -12.02 8.87 -11.84
CA VAL A 180 -13.17 9.78 -11.89
C VAL A 180 -12.94 11.04 -11.07
N TRP A 181 -11.92 11.03 -10.20
CA TRP A 181 -11.48 12.17 -9.42
C TRP A 181 -10.04 11.94 -8.89
N PRO A 182 -9.25 12.96 -8.53
CA PRO A 182 -9.45 14.32 -8.95
C PRO A 182 -9.26 14.41 -10.45
#